data_AF-A0A832FQ82-F1
#
_entry.id   AF-A0A832FQ82-F1
#
_cell.length_a   1.000
_cell.length_b   1.000
_cell.length_c   1.000
_cell.angle_alpha   90.00
_cell.angle_beta   90.00
_cell.angle_gamma   90.00
#
_symmetry.space_group_name_H-M   'P 1'
#
loop_
_entity.id
_entity.type
_entity.pdbx_description
1 polymer ?
#
loop_
_entity_poly.entity_id
_entity_poly.type
_entity_poly.pdbx_seq_one_letter_code
_entity_poly.pdbx_strand_id
1 'polypeptide(L)'
;MNERGLVDLFAAMNSPSGPAYECRYYPCHFDGQDCSLCFCIFYPCLLYRFGEIVISHSGKPVWSCKDCFWIHRKENVEEVVTYFSAFPRQVIVEADWRFFSKALQEILFGKELGYEVGKAYNLMPANFYGFKCKETDEKAFLAVKVEEGYLVIREVMDFEKLGEEVLVPSKSGRVLRGFDGKNYVECEL
;
A
#
# COMPACT_ATOMS: atom_id res chain seq x y z
N MET A 1 -12.14 0.02 0.22
CA MET A 1 -11.53 -1.31 0.02
C MET A 1 -11.78 -1.75 -1.41
N ASN A 2 -10.85 -2.50 -2.03
CA ASN A 2 -11.00 -2.95 -3.41
C ASN A 2 -11.83 -4.25 -3.47
N GLU A 3 -13.14 -4.14 -3.72
CA GLU A 3 -14.07 -5.28 -3.77
C GLU A 3 -13.64 -6.37 -4.75
N ARG A 4 -13.07 -5.99 -5.90
CA ARG A 4 -12.58 -6.97 -6.89
C ARG A 4 -11.41 -7.76 -6.35
N GLY A 5 -10.52 -7.13 -5.60
CA GLY A 5 -9.42 -7.82 -4.95
C GLY A 5 -9.91 -8.86 -3.94
N LEU A 6 -10.99 -8.56 -3.19
CA LEU A 6 -11.56 -9.54 -2.27
C LEU A 6 -12.10 -10.79 -2.98
N VAL A 7 -12.75 -10.60 -4.13
CA VAL A 7 -13.24 -11.70 -4.96
C VAL A 7 -12.06 -12.58 -5.42
N ASP A 8 -10.99 -11.96 -5.92
CA ASP A 8 -9.78 -12.66 -6.34
C ASP A 8 -9.13 -13.41 -5.18
N LEU A 9 -9.01 -12.79 -4.00
CA LEU A 9 -8.47 -13.42 -2.80
C LEU A 9 -9.26 -14.68 -2.42
N PHE A 10 -10.60 -14.59 -2.36
CA PHE A 10 -11.41 -15.74 -1.99
C PHE A 10 -11.38 -16.86 -3.04
N ALA A 11 -11.26 -16.52 -4.32
CA ALA A 11 -11.01 -17.51 -5.37
C ALA A 11 -9.66 -18.19 -5.17
N ALA A 12 -8.59 -17.41 -4.96
CA ALA A 12 -7.23 -17.89 -4.76
C ALA A 12 -7.08 -18.74 -3.49
N MET A 13 -7.81 -18.44 -2.41
CA MET A 13 -7.86 -19.27 -1.20
C MET A 13 -8.41 -20.67 -1.42
N ASN A 14 -9.27 -20.87 -2.44
CA ASN A 14 -9.73 -22.20 -2.79
C ASN A 14 -8.77 -22.89 -3.77
N SER A 15 -8.33 -22.15 -4.80
CA SER A 15 -7.35 -22.61 -5.78
C SER A 15 -6.75 -21.40 -6.51
N PRO A 16 -5.45 -21.10 -6.30
CA PRO A 16 -4.74 -20.10 -7.11
C PRO A 16 -4.79 -20.48 -8.60
N SER A 17 -5.04 -19.51 -9.47
CA SER A 17 -5.19 -19.72 -10.91
C SER A 17 -3.85 -19.65 -11.66
N GLY A 18 -2.85 -18.98 -11.09
CA GLY A 18 -1.56 -18.75 -11.75
C GLY A 18 -1.67 -17.78 -12.94
N PRO A 19 -0.83 -17.94 -13.98
CA PRO A 19 -0.87 -17.07 -15.17
C PRO A 19 -2.14 -17.23 -16.00
N ALA A 20 -2.70 -16.10 -16.45
CA ALA A 20 -3.91 -16.06 -17.28
C ALA A 20 -3.59 -15.77 -18.75
N TYR A 21 -2.97 -16.71 -19.47
CA TYR A 21 -2.49 -16.53 -20.86
C TYR A 21 -3.60 -16.15 -21.86
N GLU A 22 -4.85 -16.55 -21.62
CA GLU A 22 -6.00 -16.24 -22.49
C GLU A 22 -6.60 -14.83 -22.22
N CYS A 23 -6.13 -14.13 -21.19
CA CYS A 23 -6.61 -12.79 -20.87
C CYS A 23 -6.11 -11.78 -21.92
N ARG A 24 -7.00 -10.98 -22.49
CA ARG A 24 -6.65 -9.92 -23.46
C ARG A 24 -5.67 -8.86 -22.95
N TYR A 25 -5.49 -8.80 -21.63
CA TYR A 25 -4.58 -7.88 -20.95
C TYR A 25 -3.27 -8.55 -20.54
N TYR A 26 -3.05 -9.82 -20.90
CA TYR A 26 -1.85 -10.56 -20.53
C TYR A 26 -0.70 -10.30 -21.52
N PRO A 27 0.55 -10.08 -21.03
CA PRO A 27 0.89 -9.73 -19.66
C PRO A 27 0.51 -8.27 -19.37
N CYS A 28 0.00 -7.99 -18.17
CA CYS A 28 -0.28 -6.62 -17.73
C CYS A 28 0.95 -5.98 -17.06
N HIS A 29 1.81 -6.81 -16.47
CA HIS A 29 2.98 -6.40 -15.69
C HIS A 29 4.26 -7.08 -16.19
N PHE A 30 4.28 -8.41 -16.32
CA PHE A 30 5.42 -9.16 -16.85
C PHE A 30 5.01 -10.57 -17.32
N ASP A 31 5.81 -11.17 -18.20
CA ASP A 31 5.57 -12.53 -18.70
C ASP A 31 5.71 -13.58 -17.58
N GLY A 32 4.78 -14.52 -17.51
CA GLY A 32 4.68 -15.49 -16.42
C GLY A 32 4.09 -14.95 -15.11
N GLN A 33 3.53 -13.73 -15.10
CA GLN A 33 2.87 -13.18 -13.91
C GLN A 33 1.76 -14.09 -13.37
N ASP A 34 1.63 -14.16 -12.05
CA ASP A 34 0.51 -14.80 -11.37
C ASP A 34 -0.68 -13.82 -11.30
N CYS A 35 -1.82 -14.25 -11.86
CA CYS A 35 -3.06 -13.47 -11.94
C CYS A 35 -4.09 -13.90 -10.89
N SER A 36 -3.74 -14.74 -9.92
CA SER A 36 -4.66 -15.19 -8.87
C SER A 36 -5.14 -14.02 -7.99
N LEU A 37 -4.32 -12.97 -7.87
CA LEU A 37 -4.66 -11.68 -7.23
C LEU A 37 -4.57 -10.55 -8.27
N CYS A 38 -5.28 -10.72 -9.40
CA CYS A 38 -5.26 -9.78 -10.52
C CYS A 38 -5.58 -8.35 -10.08
N PHE A 39 -6.57 -8.21 -9.20
CA PHE A 39 -6.85 -6.97 -8.50
C PHE A 39 -6.17 -6.99 -7.12
N CYS A 40 -5.25 -6.05 -6.90
CA CYS A 40 -4.54 -5.97 -5.63
C CYS A 40 -5.50 -5.63 -4.47
N ILE A 41 -5.59 -6.53 -3.49
CA ILE A 41 -6.36 -6.34 -2.25
C ILE A 41 -5.84 -5.20 -1.39
N PHE A 42 -4.56 -4.87 -1.52
CA PHE A 42 -3.92 -3.81 -0.75
C PHE A 42 -4.07 -2.44 -1.37
N TYR A 43 -4.76 -2.31 -2.52
CA TYR A 43 -4.89 -1.02 -3.20
C TYR A 43 -5.85 -0.06 -2.46
N PRO A 44 -5.45 1.22 -2.24
CA PRO A 44 -4.11 1.78 -2.41
C PRO A 44 -3.20 1.43 -1.21
N CYS A 45 -1.99 0.90 -1.43
CA CYS A 45 -1.14 0.47 -0.32
C CYS A 45 -0.38 1.64 0.32
N LEU A 46 -0.18 2.73 -0.44
CA LEU A 46 0.53 3.93 -0.02
C LEU A 46 1.98 3.67 0.45
N LEU A 47 2.59 2.60 -0.07
CA LEU A 47 4.01 2.27 0.11
C LEU A 47 4.77 2.62 -1.18
N TYR A 48 5.62 3.63 -1.14
CA TYR A 48 6.29 4.18 -2.33
C TYR A 48 7.23 3.21 -3.06
N ARG A 49 7.59 2.09 -2.43
CA ARG A 49 8.32 1.00 -3.08
C ARG A 49 7.47 0.18 -4.07
N PHE A 50 6.14 0.37 -4.06
CA PHE A 50 5.18 -0.33 -4.92
C PHE A 50 4.32 0.62 -5.75
N GLY A 51 4.64 1.91 -5.78
CA GLY A 51 3.85 2.87 -6.52
C GLY A 51 4.11 4.30 -6.08
N GLU A 52 3.26 5.20 -6.55
CA GLU A 52 3.35 6.61 -6.21
C GLU A 52 2.00 7.31 -6.36
N ILE A 53 1.88 8.47 -5.74
CA ILE A 53 0.71 9.33 -5.93
C ILE A 53 0.89 10.09 -7.25
N VAL A 54 -0.09 10.02 -8.14
CA VAL A 54 -0.11 10.73 -9.43
C VAL A 54 -1.41 11.50 -9.60
N ILE A 55 -1.41 12.48 -10.51
CA ILE A 55 -2.64 13.16 -10.92
C ILE A 55 -3.29 12.37 -12.06
N SER A 56 -4.51 11.89 -11.85
CA SER A 56 -5.30 11.21 -12.87
C SER A 56 -5.73 12.15 -14.00
N HIS A 57 -6.24 11.59 -15.11
CA HIS A 57 -6.79 12.37 -16.23
C HIS A 57 -7.93 13.32 -15.83
N SER A 58 -8.66 13.03 -14.74
CA SER A 58 -9.73 13.90 -14.21
C SER A 58 -9.21 15.01 -13.29
N GLY A 59 -7.89 15.12 -13.11
CA GLY A 59 -7.26 16.11 -12.23
C GLY A 59 -7.22 15.72 -10.75
N LYS A 60 -7.77 14.55 -10.37
CA LYS A 60 -7.76 14.08 -8.97
C LYS A 60 -6.51 13.25 -8.65
N PRO A 61 -5.91 13.39 -7.45
CA PRO A 61 -4.83 12.51 -7.01
C PRO A 61 -5.28 11.06 -6.87
N VAL A 62 -4.47 10.11 -7.33
CA VAL A 62 -4.70 8.67 -7.23
C VAL A 62 -3.40 7.94 -6.90
N TRP A 63 -3.50 6.74 -6.32
CA TRP A 63 -2.34 5.86 -6.16
C TRP A 63 -2.09 5.09 -7.45
N SER A 64 -0.90 5.19 -8.01
CA SER A 64 -0.48 4.45 -9.20
C SER A 64 0.49 3.34 -8.79
N CYS A 65 0.06 2.09 -8.91
CA CYS A 65 0.92 0.91 -8.72
C CYS A 65 1.30 0.24 -10.05
N LYS A 66 1.30 1.00 -11.16
CA LYS A 66 1.51 0.47 -12.52
C LYS A 66 2.83 -0.33 -12.68
N ASP A 67 3.88 0.08 -11.96
CA ASP A 67 5.20 -0.53 -12.00
C ASP A 67 5.42 -1.52 -10.84
N CYS A 68 4.36 -1.89 -10.11
CA CYS A 68 4.43 -2.89 -9.06
C CYS A 68 4.34 -4.29 -9.64
N PHE A 69 5.35 -5.11 -9.37
CA PHE A 69 5.35 -6.53 -9.74
C PHE A 69 5.13 -7.45 -8.54
N TRP A 70 5.15 -6.92 -7.32
CA TRP A 70 5.21 -7.71 -6.09
C TRP A 70 4.04 -8.67 -5.97
N ILE A 71 2.79 -8.19 -6.06
CA ILE A 71 1.59 -9.01 -5.89
C ILE A 71 1.37 -10.04 -7.01
N HIS A 72 2.14 -9.94 -8.10
CA HIS A 72 2.05 -10.82 -9.27
C HIS A 72 3.15 -11.88 -9.32
N ARG A 73 4.06 -11.90 -8.33
CA ARG A 73 5.01 -13.00 -8.18
C ARG A 73 4.33 -14.14 -7.45
N LYS A 74 4.52 -15.36 -7.95
CA LYS A 74 3.88 -16.57 -7.41
C LYS A 74 4.12 -16.72 -5.90
N GLU A 75 5.36 -16.54 -5.45
CA GLU A 75 5.73 -16.66 -4.04
C GLU A 75 4.96 -15.69 -3.14
N ASN A 76 4.69 -14.46 -3.62
CA ASN A 76 3.96 -13.46 -2.85
C ASN A 76 2.45 -13.72 -2.87
N VAL A 77 1.91 -14.24 -3.99
CA VAL A 77 0.51 -14.70 -4.05
C VAL A 77 0.28 -15.81 -3.02
N GLU A 78 1.16 -16.81 -2.99
CA GLU A 78 1.08 -17.93 -2.04
C GLU A 78 1.16 -17.44 -0.58
N GLU A 79 2.07 -16.52 -0.29
CA GLU A 79 2.21 -15.91 1.04
C GLU A 79 0.95 -15.14 1.45
N VAL A 80 0.41 -14.29 0.57
CA VAL A 80 -0.81 -13.52 0.83
C VAL A 80 -2.01 -14.45 1.06
N VAL A 81 -2.20 -15.46 0.21
CA VAL A 81 -3.28 -16.44 0.35
C VAL A 81 -3.14 -17.21 1.67
N THR A 82 -1.93 -17.63 2.02
CA THR A 82 -1.65 -18.34 3.28
C THR A 82 -1.99 -17.46 4.49
N TYR A 83 -1.55 -16.20 4.47
CA TYR A 83 -1.82 -15.23 5.54
C TYR A 83 -3.32 -15.05 5.76
N PHE A 84 -4.09 -14.77 4.71
CA PHE A 84 -5.53 -14.53 4.84
C PHE A 84 -6.34 -15.81 5.09
N SER A 85 -5.81 -16.98 4.78
CA SER A 85 -6.46 -18.26 5.10
C SER A 85 -6.56 -18.54 6.60
N ALA A 86 -5.79 -17.85 7.43
CA ALA A 86 -5.92 -17.91 8.88
C ALA A 86 -7.13 -17.14 9.43
N PHE A 87 -7.80 -16.31 8.61
CA PHE A 87 -8.90 -15.46 9.05
C PHE A 87 -10.24 -16.00 8.54
N PRO A 88 -11.33 -15.93 9.35
CA PRO A 88 -12.67 -16.17 8.85
C PRO A 88 -13.02 -15.19 7.72
N ARG A 89 -13.66 -15.67 6.65
CA ARG A 89 -14.08 -14.82 5.51
C ARG A 89 -14.90 -13.61 5.94
N GLN A 90 -15.77 -13.76 6.95
CA GLN A 90 -16.58 -12.67 7.48
C GLN A 90 -15.71 -11.51 8.01
N VAL A 91 -14.61 -11.83 8.71
CA VAL A 91 -13.66 -10.83 9.23
C VAL A 91 -13.01 -10.07 8.08
N ILE A 92 -12.64 -10.77 7.00
CA ILE A 92 -12.03 -10.14 5.82
C ILE A 92 -13.03 -9.25 5.07
N VAL A 93 -14.30 -9.64 4.99
CA VAL A 93 -15.36 -8.84 4.34
C VAL A 93 -15.68 -7.56 5.11
N GLU A 94 -15.67 -7.61 6.43
CA GLU A 94 -15.94 -6.46 7.31
C GLU A 94 -14.71 -5.55 7.52
N ALA A 95 -13.54 -5.99 7.06
CA ALA A 95 -12.30 -5.28 7.25
C ALA A 95 -12.24 -3.94 6.50
N ASP A 96 -11.55 -2.99 7.11
CA ASP A 96 -11.29 -1.68 6.52
C ASP A 96 -9.89 -1.62 5.88
N TRP A 97 -9.56 -0.45 5.31
CA TRP A 97 -8.24 -0.22 4.72
C TRP A 97 -7.08 -0.44 5.72
N ARG A 98 -7.28 -0.11 7.01
CA ARG A 98 -6.22 -0.25 8.03
C ARG A 98 -5.86 -1.70 8.24
N PHE A 99 -6.84 -2.59 8.28
CA PHE A 99 -6.61 -4.02 8.39
C PHE A 99 -5.71 -4.54 7.26
N PHE A 100 -6.01 -4.22 6.00
CA PHE A 100 -5.19 -4.65 4.86
C PHE A 100 -3.81 -4.00 4.86
N SER A 101 -3.70 -2.73 5.28
CA SER A 101 -2.42 -2.04 5.41
C SER A 101 -1.51 -2.67 6.47
N LYS A 102 -2.08 -3.05 7.63
CA LYS A 102 -1.37 -3.76 8.69
C LYS A 102 -0.96 -5.17 8.25
N ALA A 103 -1.88 -5.91 7.62
CA ALA A 103 -1.60 -7.23 7.07
C ALA A 103 -0.46 -7.19 6.03
N LEU A 104 -0.44 -6.18 5.15
CA LEU A 104 0.64 -6.01 4.20
C LEU A 104 1.99 -5.79 4.90
N GLN A 105 2.03 -5.02 5.99
CA GLN A 105 3.26 -4.79 6.75
C GLN A 105 3.75 -6.07 7.44
N GLU A 106 2.84 -6.84 8.04
CA GLU A 106 3.16 -8.16 8.61
C GLU A 106 3.74 -9.10 7.57
N ILE A 107 3.12 -9.18 6.39
CA ILE A 107 3.60 -10.00 5.27
C ILE A 107 4.99 -9.54 4.79
N LEU A 108 5.17 -8.23 4.59
CA LEU A 108 6.42 -7.71 4.02
C LEU A 108 7.59 -7.64 4.98
N PHE A 109 7.31 -7.36 6.25
CA PHE A 109 8.32 -6.96 7.24
C PHE A 109 8.33 -7.83 8.49
N GLY A 110 7.36 -8.76 8.62
CA GLY A 110 7.17 -9.61 9.80
C GLY A 110 6.65 -8.85 11.02
N LYS A 111 6.21 -7.60 10.85
CA LYS A 111 5.65 -6.74 11.90
C LYS A 111 4.95 -5.53 11.33
N GLU A 112 3.94 -5.04 12.05
CA GLU A 112 3.41 -3.69 11.90
C GLU A 112 4.49 -2.65 12.27
N LEU A 113 4.84 -1.76 11.33
CA LEU A 113 5.80 -0.67 11.53
C LEU A 113 5.11 0.67 11.72
N GLY A 114 3.97 0.85 11.06
CA GLY A 114 3.12 2.01 11.25
C GLY A 114 2.47 2.01 12.63
N TYR A 115 2.01 3.17 13.06
CA TYR A 115 1.42 3.35 14.38
C TYR A 115 0.40 4.47 14.39
N GLU A 116 -0.50 4.46 15.38
CA GLU A 116 -1.55 5.48 15.50
C GLU A 116 -1.00 6.80 16.06
N VAL A 117 -1.43 7.92 15.47
CA VAL A 117 -1.19 9.27 15.98
C VAL A 117 -2.53 9.98 16.09
N GLY A 118 -3.09 9.98 17.29
CA GLY A 118 -4.47 10.41 17.50
C GLY A 118 -5.43 9.52 16.69
N LYS A 119 -6.17 10.13 15.77
CA LYS A 119 -7.05 9.39 14.84
C LYS A 119 -6.38 9.00 13.53
N ALA A 120 -5.18 9.51 13.23
CA ALA A 120 -4.47 9.17 12.01
C ALA A 120 -3.64 7.89 12.18
N TYR A 121 -3.28 7.28 11.06
CA TYR A 121 -2.35 6.15 11.03
C TYR A 121 -1.06 6.57 10.34
N ASN A 122 0.05 6.59 11.06
CA ASN A 122 1.36 6.92 10.51
C ASN A 122 1.99 5.72 9.80
N LEU A 123 2.01 5.75 8.47
CA LEU A 123 2.61 4.73 7.60
C LEU A 123 4.03 5.11 7.14
N MET A 124 4.56 6.26 7.58
CA MET A 124 5.91 6.71 7.21
C MET A 124 7.02 5.71 7.59
N PRO A 125 7.04 5.10 8.80
CA PRO A 125 8.09 4.14 9.15
C PRO A 125 8.14 2.93 8.19
N ALA A 126 6.98 2.44 7.75
CA ALA A 126 6.89 1.35 6.78
C ALA A 126 7.43 1.76 5.40
N ASN A 127 7.25 3.03 5.01
CA ASN A 127 7.82 3.58 3.78
C ASN A 127 9.34 3.73 3.81
N PHE A 128 9.93 3.92 5.00
CA PHE A 128 11.39 4.07 5.16
C PHE A 128 12.12 2.75 5.42
N TYR A 129 11.39 1.68 5.73
CA TYR A 129 11.99 0.43 6.18
C TYR A 129 12.96 -0.16 5.16
N GLY A 130 14.20 -0.37 5.62
CA GLY A 130 15.29 -0.91 4.80
C GLY A 130 15.96 0.10 3.87
N PHE A 131 15.52 1.35 3.82
CA PHE A 131 16.18 2.40 3.05
C PHE A 131 17.28 3.11 3.85
N LYS A 132 18.24 3.69 3.14
CA LYS A 132 19.26 4.55 3.74
C LYS A 132 18.67 5.93 3.96
N CYS A 133 18.62 6.34 5.22
CA CYS A 133 18.04 7.60 5.64
C CYS A 133 19.08 8.46 6.36
N LYS A 134 18.95 9.77 6.22
CA LYS A 134 19.69 10.79 6.98
C LYS A 134 18.71 11.74 7.63
N GLU A 135 19.08 12.33 8.75
CA GLU A 135 18.26 13.37 9.40
C GLU A 135 18.12 14.59 8.48
N THR A 136 16.97 15.27 8.56
CA THR A 136 16.67 16.48 7.80
C THR A 136 15.85 17.45 8.65
N ASP A 137 15.98 18.75 8.37
CA ASP A 137 15.16 19.79 8.97
C ASP A 137 13.81 19.96 8.24
N GLU A 138 13.61 19.29 7.11
CA GLU A 138 12.37 19.34 6.33
C GLU A 138 11.27 18.50 7.00
N LYS A 139 10.29 19.21 7.58
CA LYS A 139 9.22 18.59 8.38
C LYS A 139 7.97 18.23 7.60
N ALA A 140 7.93 18.52 6.31
CA ALA A 140 6.73 18.35 5.50
C ALA A 140 6.48 16.87 5.14
N PHE A 141 5.27 16.40 5.43
CA PHE A 141 4.76 15.09 5.01
C PHE A 141 3.30 15.21 4.57
N LEU A 142 2.70 14.11 4.13
CA LEU A 142 1.35 14.11 3.57
C LEU A 142 0.39 13.43 4.53
N ALA A 143 -0.75 14.07 4.78
CA ALA A 143 -1.92 13.39 5.32
C ALA A 143 -2.89 13.07 4.17
N VAL A 144 -3.20 11.79 4.03
CA VAL A 144 -3.95 11.21 2.92
C VAL A 144 -5.23 10.59 3.43
N LYS A 145 -6.37 11.07 2.92
CA LYS A 145 -7.65 10.39 3.09
C LYS A 145 -7.94 9.57 1.84
N VAL A 146 -8.20 8.28 2.04
CA VAL A 146 -8.55 7.35 0.97
C VAL A 146 -10.06 7.45 0.73
N GLU A 147 -10.44 7.99 -0.42
CA GLU A 147 -11.84 8.06 -0.87
C GLU A 147 -12.08 7.01 -1.97
N GLU A 148 -13.34 6.84 -2.37
CA GLU A 148 -13.69 5.94 -3.45
C GLU A 148 -13.11 6.43 -4.79
N GLY A 149 -12.06 5.75 -5.27
CA GLY A 149 -11.44 6.01 -6.56
C GLY A 149 -10.45 7.17 -6.63
N TYR A 150 -10.23 7.91 -5.54
CA TYR A 150 -9.24 9.00 -5.48
C TYR A 150 -8.72 9.24 -4.07
N LEU A 151 -7.70 10.09 -3.95
CA LEU A 151 -7.09 10.49 -2.68
C LEU A 151 -7.36 11.98 -2.43
N VAL A 152 -7.69 12.32 -1.18
CA VAL A 152 -7.64 13.70 -0.70
C VAL A 152 -6.33 13.87 0.06
N ILE A 153 -5.52 14.83 -0.35
CA ILE A 153 -4.16 15.00 0.14
C ILE A 153 -4.02 16.41 0.69
N ARG A 154 -3.43 16.51 1.87
CA ARG A 154 -2.94 17.77 2.43
C ARG A 154 -1.49 17.61 2.86
N GLU A 155 -0.69 18.63 2.60
CA GLU A 155 0.64 18.73 3.17
C GLU A 155 0.52 19.22 4.62
N VAL A 156 1.36 18.66 5.50
CA VAL A 156 1.37 18.93 6.93
C VAL A 156 2.81 19.02 7.42
N MET A 157 3.04 19.82 8.46
CA MET A 157 4.37 20.07 9.03
C MET A 157 4.51 19.55 10.47
N ASP A 158 3.40 19.14 11.08
CA ASP A 158 3.30 18.67 12.44
C ASP A 158 2.13 17.67 12.56
N PHE A 159 1.98 17.11 13.76
CA PHE A 159 0.93 16.16 14.09
C PHE A 159 -0.30 16.85 14.72
N GLU A 160 -0.44 18.16 14.57
CA GLU A 160 -1.61 18.89 15.06
C GLU A 160 -2.76 18.80 14.05
N LYS A 161 -4.00 18.84 14.57
CA LYS A 161 -5.24 18.88 13.76
C LYS A 161 -5.35 17.71 12.76
N LEU A 162 -4.92 16.52 13.16
CA LEU A 162 -5.07 15.31 12.35
C LEU A 162 -6.50 14.75 12.44
N GLY A 163 -7.04 14.34 11.29
CA GLY A 163 -8.31 13.61 11.19
C GLY A 163 -8.10 12.10 11.08
N GLU A 164 -9.10 11.42 10.53
CA GLU A 164 -9.02 10.00 10.17
C GLU A 164 -8.32 9.88 8.80
N GLU A 165 -7.00 9.92 8.84
CA GLU A 165 -6.14 9.96 7.65
C GLU A 165 -4.95 9.01 7.80
N VAL A 166 -4.25 8.76 6.70
CA VAL A 166 -2.99 8.03 6.64
C VAL A 166 -1.86 9.03 6.45
N LEU A 167 -0.86 9.02 7.32
CA LEU A 167 0.33 9.85 7.16
C LEU A 167 1.36 9.09 6.35
N VAL A 168 1.84 9.71 5.28
CA VAL A 168 2.84 9.12 4.37
C VAL A 168 3.93 10.16 4.07
N PRO A 169 5.14 9.73 3.67
CA PRO A 169 6.20 10.67 3.36
C PRO A 169 5.82 11.56 2.19
N SER A 170 6.36 12.77 2.13
CA SER A 170 6.41 13.51 0.87
C SER A 170 7.43 12.83 -0.06
N LYS A 171 7.16 12.86 -1.37
CA LYS A 171 8.05 12.29 -2.40
C LYS A 171 8.46 13.34 -3.41
N SER A 172 9.76 13.48 -3.63
CA SER A 172 10.33 14.31 -4.69
C SER A 172 11.36 13.49 -5.48
N GLY A 173 11.01 13.10 -6.71
CA GLY A 173 11.82 12.16 -7.49
C GLY A 173 11.94 10.80 -6.78
N ARG A 174 13.19 10.39 -6.46
CA ARG A 174 13.50 9.18 -5.69
C ARG A 174 13.69 9.43 -4.19
N VAL A 175 13.43 10.65 -3.73
CA VAL A 175 13.65 11.04 -2.35
C VAL A 175 12.32 11.07 -1.60
N LEU A 176 12.28 10.40 -0.45
CA LEU A 176 11.18 10.44 0.50
C LEU A 176 11.55 11.26 1.73
N ARG A 177 10.62 12.07 2.24
CA ARG A 177 10.82 12.84 3.48
C ARG A 177 9.64 12.73 4.41
N GLY A 178 9.91 12.67 5.70
CA GLY A 178 8.89 12.57 6.73
C GLY A 178 9.47 12.16 8.07
N PHE A 179 8.63 11.60 8.94
CA PHE A 179 8.99 11.26 10.30
C PHE A 179 9.09 9.74 10.49
N ASP A 180 10.25 9.24 10.91
CA ASP A 180 10.51 7.79 11.05
C ASP A 180 10.02 7.18 12.38
N GLY A 181 9.41 7.99 13.23
CA GLY A 181 9.03 7.62 14.60
C GLY A 181 9.88 8.31 15.68
N LYS A 182 11.04 8.85 15.30
CA LYS A 182 11.96 9.54 16.22
C LYS A 182 12.46 10.86 15.65
N ASN A 183 12.87 10.86 14.40
CA ASN A 183 13.50 12.00 13.72
C ASN A 183 12.78 12.29 12.39
N TYR A 184 12.93 13.52 11.92
CA TYR A 184 12.63 13.83 10.53
C TYR A 184 13.79 13.34 9.66
N VAL A 185 13.46 12.59 8.61
CA VAL A 185 14.44 11.92 7.76
C VAL A 185 14.18 12.15 6.28
N GLU A 186 15.26 12.09 5.52
CA GLU A 186 15.27 11.99 4.07
C GLU A 186 15.86 10.62 3.68
N CYS A 187 15.12 9.85 2.89
CA CYS A 187 15.50 8.51 2.44
C CYS A 187 15.48 8.40 0.92
N GLU A 188 16.43 7.65 0.33
CA GLU A 188 16.47 7.36 -1.11
C GLU A 188 15.80 6.02 -1.42
N LEU A 189 14.79 6.04 -2.30
CA LEU A 189 14.07 4.88 -2.85
C LEU A 189 14.92 4.09 -3.85
#